data_AF-A0A6J1LQQ6-F1
#
_entry.id   AF-A0A6J1LQQ6-F1
#
_cell.length_a   1.000
_cell.length_b   1.000
_cell.length_c   1.000
_cell.angle_alpha   90.00
_cell.angle_beta   90.00
_cell.angle_gamma   90.00
#
_symmetry.space_group_name_H-M   'P 1'
#
loop_
_entity.id
_entity.type
_entity.pdbx_description
1 polymer ?
#
loop_
_entity_poly.entity_id
_entity_poly.type
_entity_poly.pdbx_seq_one_letter_code
_entity_poly.pdbx_strand_id
1 'polypeptide(L)'
;MAQVAYLDSMLREYLIFRGYSNTLKALDVEQRNEKDQHFRAERLIEHFNAAVQTSDLKTLRSLWLHLENNLFSKLDHTYATAVKKLENSLLKYYLVSAYSNNKADKISEFFNKLASELQQQSEWKDWFFFSFCKNAEESPIFALYFTKQWQDTLLLSLRNFLTTVYQCLPQPTFVRAEQEAAYMQRLQDDNTRLRARLLQLQQEQQQLANASSSQNLSGGEGSTRRRTTCRHQQSLSDILPFDISPPGHIVDDFCIIASEANIVGQASEGQARGLKLLIRNIGSGSSPVLSRKDNGGDKSSGKHRSGSVGRSWI
;
A
#
# COMPACT_ATOMS: atom_id res chain seq x y z
N MET A 1 8.74 11.13 -3.93
CA MET A 1 10.00 11.83 -4.29
C MET A 1 9.87 13.34 -4.20
N ALA A 2 8.81 13.94 -4.77
CA ALA A 2 8.60 15.40 -4.69
C ALA A 2 8.51 15.94 -3.24
N GLN A 3 7.88 15.19 -2.34
CA GLN A 3 7.69 15.62 -0.95
C GLN A 3 8.99 15.63 -0.12
N VAL A 4 9.90 14.67 -0.35
CA VAL A 4 11.21 14.61 0.34
C VAL A 4 12.11 15.76 -0.11
N ALA A 5 12.19 16.02 -1.43
CA ALA A 5 12.99 17.11 -1.96
C ALA A 5 12.48 18.50 -1.50
N TYR A 6 11.17 18.66 -1.33
CA TYR A 6 10.58 19.88 -0.78
C TYR A 6 10.96 20.09 0.69
N LEU A 7 10.92 19.02 1.50
CA LEU A 7 11.33 19.08 2.91
C LEU A 7 12.82 19.39 3.07
N ASP A 8 13.66 18.81 2.23
CA ASP A 8 15.09 19.12 2.20
C ASP A 8 15.34 20.60 1.90
N SER A 9 14.53 21.19 0.99
CA SER A 9 14.57 22.63 0.70
C SER A 9 14.17 23.47 1.91
N MET A 10 13.05 23.13 2.57
CA MET A 10 12.61 23.86 3.77
C MET A 10 13.61 23.78 4.91
N LEU A 11 14.18 22.59 5.18
CA LEU A 11 15.20 22.42 6.21
C LEU A 11 16.43 23.26 5.89
N ARG A 12 16.87 23.25 4.63
CA ARG A 12 18.00 24.07 4.16
C ARG A 12 17.73 25.56 4.39
N GLU A 13 16.57 26.06 3.98
CA GLU A 13 16.17 27.45 4.19
C GLU A 13 16.14 27.82 5.68
N TYR A 14 15.61 26.94 6.54
CA TYR A 14 15.59 27.15 7.98
C TYR A 14 17.00 27.25 8.58
N LEU A 15 17.91 26.34 8.19
CA LEU A 15 19.30 26.36 8.65
C LEU A 15 20.04 27.62 8.18
N ILE A 16 19.78 28.09 6.97
CA ILE A 16 20.32 29.35 6.44
C ILE A 16 19.78 30.54 7.24
N PHE A 17 18.47 30.62 7.45
CA PHE A 17 17.82 31.72 8.18
C PHE A 17 18.36 31.86 9.61
N ARG A 18 18.61 30.74 10.30
CA ARG A 18 19.17 30.73 11.66
C ARG A 18 20.69 30.97 11.71
N GLY A 19 21.39 30.93 10.57
CA GLY A 19 22.84 31.08 10.51
C GLY A 19 23.63 29.82 10.91
N TYR A 20 23.03 28.63 10.84
CA TYR A 20 23.68 27.36 11.22
C TYR A 20 24.57 26.81 10.09
N SER A 21 25.61 27.55 9.71
CA SER A 21 26.46 27.23 8.56
C SER A 21 27.23 25.90 8.73
N ASN A 22 27.65 25.56 9.94
CA ASN A 22 28.37 24.30 10.21
C ASN A 22 27.43 23.09 10.11
N THR A 23 26.22 23.19 10.67
CA THR A 23 25.19 22.16 10.58
C THR A 23 24.74 21.95 9.13
N LEU A 24 24.61 23.03 8.35
CA LEU A 24 24.28 22.94 6.94
C LEU A 24 25.37 22.23 6.12
N LYS A 25 26.65 22.50 6.41
CA LYS A 25 27.76 21.77 5.78
C LYS A 25 27.77 20.29 6.15
N ALA A 26 27.53 19.96 7.41
CA ALA A 26 27.41 18.58 7.87
C ALA A 26 26.25 17.87 7.15
N LEU A 27 25.07 18.50 7.08
CA LEU A 27 23.91 18.01 6.35
C LEU A 27 24.23 17.79 4.86
N ASP A 28 24.93 18.73 4.20
CA ASP A 28 25.33 18.61 2.79
C ASP A 28 26.33 17.47 2.54
N VAL A 29 27.18 17.15 3.52
CA VAL A 29 28.10 16.01 3.43
C VAL A 29 27.34 14.70 3.66
N GLU A 30 26.47 14.66 4.66
CA GLU A 30 25.63 13.50 4.94
C GLU A 30 24.68 13.20 3.77
N GLN A 31 23.99 14.19 3.20
CA GLN A 31 23.14 14.02 2.01
C GLN A 31 23.92 13.57 0.77
N ARG A 32 25.20 13.93 0.64
CA ARG A 32 26.06 13.42 -0.44
C ARG A 32 26.45 11.97 -0.22
N ASN A 33 26.71 11.57 1.02
CA ASN A 33 27.02 10.20 1.41
C ASN A 33 25.76 9.30 1.45
N GLU A 34 24.59 9.88 1.70
CA GLU A 34 23.27 9.22 1.68
C GLU A 34 22.91 8.72 0.28
N LYS A 35 23.58 9.23 -0.77
CA LYS A 35 23.37 8.77 -2.14
C LYS A 35 23.71 7.30 -2.38
N ASP A 36 24.45 6.67 -1.49
CA ASP A 36 24.77 5.23 -1.59
C ASP A 36 23.92 4.32 -0.67
N GLN A 37 22.99 4.89 0.10
CA GLN A 37 22.11 4.15 1.03
C GLN A 37 20.68 4.67 0.95
N HIS A 38 20.11 4.75 -0.25
CA HIS A 38 18.73 5.20 -0.35
C HIS A 38 17.78 4.07 0.05
N PHE A 39 17.05 4.32 1.14
CA PHE A 39 15.89 3.63 1.73
C PHE A 39 14.72 3.31 0.76
N ARG A 40 15.02 2.87 -0.45
CA ARG A 40 14.07 2.24 -1.36
C ARG A 40 14.34 0.76 -1.31
N ALA A 41 13.30 0.00 -0.98
CA ALA A 41 13.35 -1.45 -0.97
C ALA A 41 14.07 -2.00 -2.23
N GLU A 42 13.79 -1.45 -3.41
CA GLU A 42 14.44 -1.85 -4.68
C GLU A 42 15.97 -1.80 -4.65
N ARG A 43 16.56 -0.66 -4.26
CA ARG A 43 18.02 -0.48 -4.25
C ARG A 43 18.69 -1.35 -3.19
N LEU A 44 17.99 -1.57 -2.09
CA LEU A 44 18.48 -2.45 -1.03
C LEU A 44 18.50 -3.90 -1.50
N ILE A 45 17.49 -4.32 -2.26
CA ILE A 45 17.45 -5.65 -2.89
C ILE A 45 18.57 -5.79 -3.92
N GLU A 46 18.82 -4.77 -4.74
CA GLU A 46 19.97 -4.74 -5.66
C GLU A 46 21.29 -4.90 -4.89
N HIS A 47 21.46 -4.21 -3.76
CA HIS A 47 22.64 -4.32 -2.91
C HIS A 47 22.79 -5.71 -2.28
N PHE A 48 21.70 -6.29 -1.78
CA PHE A 48 21.71 -7.66 -1.26
C PHE A 48 22.10 -8.65 -2.36
N ASN A 49 21.52 -8.53 -3.55
CA ASN A 49 21.88 -9.36 -4.69
C ASN A 49 23.36 -9.18 -5.08
N ALA A 50 23.86 -7.94 -5.15
CA ALA A 50 25.26 -7.68 -5.45
C ALA A 50 26.21 -8.31 -4.41
N ALA A 51 25.89 -8.20 -3.11
CA ALA A 51 26.64 -8.84 -2.04
C ALA A 51 26.63 -10.37 -2.13
N VAL A 52 25.49 -10.97 -2.49
CA VAL A 52 25.37 -12.41 -2.72
C VAL A 52 26.19 -12.88 -3.93
N GLN A 53 26.09 -12.18 -5.06
CA GLN A 53 26.80 -12.51 -6.30
C GLN A 53 28.33 -12.38 -6.15
N THR A 54 28.79 -11.33 -5.47
CA THR A 54 30.20 -11.15 -5.14
C THR A 54 30.66 -12.11 -4.03
N SER A 55 29.73 -12.72 -3.31
CA SER A 55 29.95 -13.60 -2.15
C SER A 55 30.70 -12.89 -1.03
N ASP A 56 30.28 -11.65 -0.76
CA ASP A 56 30.76 -10.84 0.35
C ASP A 56 29.81 -10.94 1.55
N LEU A 57 30.13 -11.88 2.44
CA LEU A 57 29.38 -12.10 3.68
C LEU A 57 29.42 -10.88 4.62
N LYS A 58 30.52 -10.12 4.63
CA LYS A 58 30.69 -8.99 5.53
C LYS A 58 29.73 -7.87 5.15
N THR A 59 29.67 -7.54 3.87
CA THR A 59 28.73 -6.54 3.35
C THR A 59 27.29 -6.99 3.56
N LEU A 60 26.97 -8.26 3.27
CA LEU A 60 25.62 -8.81 3.49
C LEU A 60 25.14 -8.66 4.94
N ARG A 61 25.97 -9.05 5.91
CA ARG A 61 25.64 -8.97 7.34
C ARG A 61 25.58 -7.51 7.83
N SER A 62 26.49 -6.66 7.36
CA SER A 62 26.47 -5.23 7.69
C SER A 62 25.18 -4.57 7.20
N LEU A 63 24.70 -4.92 6.01
CA LEU A 63 23.43 -4.42 5.47
C LEU A 63 22.25 -4.88 6.33
N TRP A 64 22.19 -6.17 6.68
CA TRP A 64 21.12 -6.68 7.52
C TRP A 64 21.09 -6.03 8.91
N LEU A 65 22.26 -5.94 9.57
CA LEU A 65 22.40 -5.31 10.89
C LEU A 65 22.03 -3.83 10.86
N HIS A 66 22.32 -3.13 9.76
CA HIS A 66 21.87 -1.75 9.59
C HIS A 66 20.34 -1.64 9.59
N LEU A 67 19.64 -2.54 8.89
CA LEU A 67 18.17 -2.58 8.90
C LEU A 67 17.62 -2.95 10.27
N GLU A 68 18.27 -3.89 10.96
CA GLU A 68 17.88 -4.29 12.31
C GLU A 68 17.94 -3.10 13.27
N ASN A 69 19.07 -2.37 13.27
CA ASN A 69 19.29 -1.24 14.17
C ASN A 69 18.40 -0.02 13.85
N ASN A 70 18.16 0.27 12.58
CA ASN A 70 17.49 1.51 12.16
C ASN A 70 15.99 1.35 11.89
N LEU A 71 15.55 0.17 11.46
CA LEU A 71 14.17 -0.08 11.00
C LEU A 71 13.48 -1.11 11.88
N PHE A 72 14.04 -2.31 11.99
CA PHE A 72 13.36 -3.41 12.68
C PHE A 72 13.31 -3.20 14.19
N SER A 73 14.24 -2.44 14.77
CA SER A 73 14.18 -1.96 16.16
C SER A 73 12.95 -1.13 16.49
N LYS A 74 12.29 -0.54 15.48
CA LYS A 74 11.09 0.28 15.61
C LYS A 74 9.80 -0.49 15.29
N LEU A 75 9.92 -1.74 14.84
CA LEU A 75 8.78 -2.59 14.52
C LEU A 75 8.24 -3.25 15.78
N ASP A 76 6.94 -3.55 15.75
CA ASP A 76 6.29 -4.33 16.79
C ASP A 76 6.86 -5.76 16.82
N HIS A 77 6.91 -6.35 18.01
CA HIS A 77 7.45 -7.68 18.29
C HIS A 77 6.74 -8.79 17.49
N THR A 78 5.50 -8.54 17.06
CA THR A 78 4.72 -9.41 16.17
C THR A 78 5.42 -9.70 14.84
N TYR A 79 6.26 -8.77 14.35
CA TYR A 79 7.04 -8.93 13.11
C TYR A 79 8.40 -9.60 13.32
N ALA A 80 8.87 -9.78 14.56
CA ALA A 80 10.21 -10.32 14.85
C ALA A 80 10.43 -11.70 14.23
N THR A 81 9.41 -12.56 14.25
CA THR A 81 9.46 -13.88 13.62
C THR A 81 9.58 -13.80 12.10
N ALA A 82 8.89 -12.86 11.46
CA ALA A 82 8.96 -12.65 10.02
C ALA A 82 10.34 -12.13 9.60
N VAL A 83 10.89 -11.17 10.36
CA VAL A 83 12.25 -10.64 10.16
C VAL A 83 13.28 -11.75 10.26
N LYS A 84 13.24 -12.59 11.32
CA LYS A 84 14.16 -13.74 11.47
C LYS A 84 14.05 -14.74 10.33
N LYS A 85 12.83 -15.05 9.86
CA LYS A 85 12.63 -15.94 8.71
C LYS A 85 13.24 -15.38 7.43
N LEU A 86 13.11 -14.07 7.19
CA LEU A 86 13.73 -13.39 6.06
C LEU A 86 15.26 -13.40 6.17
N GLU A 87 15.81 -13.17 7.36
CA GLU A 87 17.27 -13.27 7.61
C GLU A 87 17.78 -14.67 7.27
N ASN A 88 17.15 -15.70 7.86
CA ASN A 88 17.53 -17.09 7.64
C ASN A 88 17.45 -17.47 6.16
N SER A 89 16.39 -17.01 5.48
CA SER A 89 16.23 -17.26 4.05
C SER A 89 17.29 -16.54 3.21
N LEU A 90 17.67 -15.31 3.57
CA LEU A 90 18.73 -14.56 2.90
C LEU A 90 20.11 -15.22 3.08
N LEU A 91 20.42 -15.73 4.26
CA LEU A 91 21.66 -16.46 4.52
C LEU A 91 21.71 -17.79 3.75
N LYS A 92 20.57 -18.51 3.67
CA LYS A 92 20.44 -19.72 2.84
C LYS A 92 20.61 -19.41 1.35
N TYR A 93 20.06 -18.28 0.88
CA TYR A 93 20.25 -17.80 -0.48
C TYR A 93 21.73 -17.50 -0.78
N TYR A 94 22.44 -16.86 0.16
CA TYR A 94 23.88 -16.63 0.05
C TYR A 94 24.66 -17.95 -0.09
N LEU A 95 24.38 -18.95 0.74
CA LEU A 95 25.06 -20.25 0.71
C LEU A 95 24.84 -20.99 -0.62
N VAL A 96 23.59 -21.04 -1.07
CA VAL A 96 23.22 -21.66 -2.35
C VAL A 96 23.91 -20.96 -3.52
N SER A 97 23.92 -19.63 -3.53
CA SER A 97 24.60 -18.86 -4.56
C SER A 97 26.13 -19.06 -4.52
N ALA A 98 26.74 -19.12 -3.34
CA ALA A 98 28.17 -19.40 -3.20
C ALA A 98 28.52 -20.82 -3.70
N TYR A 99 27.64 -21.80 -3.45
CA TYR A 99 27.78 -23.17 -3.94
C TYR A 99 27.69 -23.25 -5.46
N SER A 100 26.66 -22.68 -6.07
CA SER A 100 26.50 -22.68 -7.54
C SER A 100 27.63 -21.94 -8.26
N ASN A 101 28.27 -20.97 -7.59
CA ASN A 101 29.45 -20.26 -8.10
C ASN A 101 30.79 -20.98 -7.81
N ASN A 102 30.77 -22.22 -7.28
CA ASN A 102 31.95 -23.01 -6.91
C ASN A 102 32.89 -22.32 -5.90
N LYS A 103 32.37 -21.46 -5.03
CA LYS A 103 33.15 -20.73 -4.01
C LYS A 103 33.13 -21.44 -2.66
N ALA A 104 33.73 -22.65 -2.61
CA ALA A 104 33.76 -23.48 -1.39
C ALA A 104 34.41 -22.76 -0.20
N ASP A 105 35.48 -21.97 -0.41
CA ASP A 105 36.14 -21.21 0.64
C ASP A 105 35.19 -20.23 1.36
N LYS A 106 34.24 -19.64 0.62
CA LYS A 106 33.24 -18.72 1.16
C LYS A 106 32.16 -19.41 1.99
N ILE A 107 31.85 -20.66 1.66
CA ILE A 107 30.96 -21.51 2.46
C ILE A 107 31.65 -21.87 3.78
N SER A 108 32.92 -22.26 3.73
CA SER A 108 33.72 -22.51 4.94
C SER A 108 33.85 -21.24 5.80
N GLU A 109 34.12 -20.08 5.18
CA GLU A 109 34.16 -18.78 5.86
C GLU A 109 32.84 -18.47 6.57
N PHE A 110 31.70 -18.74 5.92
CA PHE A 110 30.37 -18.56 6.49
C PHE A 110 30.19 -19.36 7.78
N PHE A 111 30.43 -20.68 7.73
CA PHE A 111 30.24 -21.52 8.90
C PHE A 111 31.25 -21.20 10.00
N ASN A 112 32.50 -20.89 9.68
CA ASN A 112 33.49 -20.50 10.69
C ASN A 112 33.08 -19.22 11.46
N LYS A 113 32.44 -18.25 10.79
CA LYS A 113 32.02 -16.99 11.42
C LYS A 113 30.66 -17.07 12.10
N LEU A 114 29.74 -17.87 11.56
CA LEU A 114 28.33 -17.86 11.96
C LEU A 114 27.90 -19.10 12.73
N ALA A 115 28.68 -20.18 12.77
CA ALA A 115 28.28 -21.43 13.40
C ALA A 115 27.85 -21.26 14.86
N SER A 116 28.58 -20.45 15.65
CA SER A 116 28.26 -20.24 17.07
C SER A 116 26.90 -19.59 17.30
N GLU A 117 26.46 -18.73 16.38
CA GLU A 117 25.16 -18.04 16.43
C GLU A 117 24.05 -18.94 15.87
N LEU A 118 24.33 -19.64 14.76
CA LEU A 118 23.37 -20.48 14.06
C LEU A 118 23.09 -21.82 14.77
N GLN A 119 24.02 -22.33 15.59
CA GLN A 119 23.86 -23.62 16.28
C GLN A 119 22.68 -23.62 17.27
N GLN A 120 22.29 -22.46 17.78
CA GLN A 120 21.13 -22.33 18.68
C GLN A 120 19.79 -22.40 17.94
N GLN A 121 19.80 -22.33 16.60
CA GLN A 121 18.60 -22.34 15.79
C GLN A 121 18.37 -23.72 15.15
N SER A 122 17.23 -24.35 15.45
CA SER A 122 16.88 -25.68 14.94
C SER A 122 16.81 -25.74 13.41
N GLU A 123 16.46 -24.63 12.76
CA GLU A 123 16.34 -24.51 11.29
C GLU A 123 17.67 -24.66 10.54
N TRP A 124 18.81 -24.58 11.25
CA TRP A 124 20.17 -24.69 10.70
C TRP A 124 20.82 -26.04 10.93
N LYS A 125 20.21 -26.94 11.72
CA LYS A 125 20.79 -28.24 12.08
C LYS A 125 21.26 -29.05 10.86
N ASP A 126 20.39 -29.17 9.86
CA ASP A 126 20.69 -29.95 8.65
C ASP A 126 21.63 -29.18 7.69
N TRP A 127 21.69 -27.85 7.81
CA TRP A 127 22.55 -26.99 6.99
C TRP A 127 24.03 -27.05 7.39
N PHE A 128 24.38 -27.47 8.61
CA PHE A 128 25.79 -27.68 8.96
C PHE A 128 26.46 -28.77 8.11
N PHE A 129 25.67 -29.72 7.59
CA PHE A 129 26.17 -30.74 6.67
C PHE A 129 26.41 -30.21 5.24
N PHE A 130 25.90 -29.02 4.91
CA PHE A 130 25.92 -28.44 3.56
C PHE A 130 27.33 -28.34 2.97
N SER A 131 28.33 -27.95 3.78
CA SER A 131 29.73 -27.82 3.33
C SER A 131 30.37 -29.14 2.91
N PHE A 132 29.80 -30.28 3.31
CA PHE A 132 30.29 -31.62 3.01
C PHE A 132 29.52 -32.29 1.85
N CYS A 133 28.44 -31.66 1.37
CA CYS A 133 27.65 -32.16 0.25
C CYS A 133 28.36 -31.90 -1.09
N LYS A 134 28.64 -32.97 -1.85
CA LYS A 134 29.18 -32.87 -3.21
C LYS A 134 28.12 -32.57 -4.29
N ASN A 135 26.87 -32.97 -4.04
CA ASN A 135 25.69 -32.72 -4.87
C ASN A 135 24.57 -32.12 -4.02
N ALA A 136 24.77 -30.90 -3.49
CA ALA A 136 23.75 -30.25 -2.68
C ALA A 136 22.43 -30.02 -3.45
N GLU A 137 22.49 -29.87 -4.77
CA GLU A 137 21.34 -29.63 -5.66
C GLU A 137 20.37 -30.83 -5.76
N GLU A 138 20.87 -32.05 -5.60
CA GLU A 138 20.07 -33.29 -5.67
C GLU A 138 19.50 -33.71 -4.31
N SER A 139 19.98 -33.09 -3.22
CA SER A 139 19.52 -33.42 -1.87
C SER A 139 18.09 -32.89 -1.68
N PRO A 140 17.13 -33.73 -1.23
CA PRO A 140 15.74 -33.30 -1.02
C PRO A 140 15.59 -32.17 0.02
N ILE A 141 16.60 -31.98 0.87
CA ILE A 141 16.63 -30.94 1.90
C ILE A 141 16.97 -29.57 1.30
N PHE A 142 17.86 -29.54 0.30
CA PHE A 142 18.42 -28.29 -0.24
C PHE A 142 17.88 -27.93 -1.63
N ALA A 143 17.42 -28.92 -2.41
CA ALA A 143 17.00 -28.76 -3.80
C ALA A 143 16.02 -27.59 -4.02
N LEU A 144 15.06 -27.41 -3.10
CA LEU A 144 14.09 -26.30 -3.15
C LEU A 144 14.79 -24.92 -3.24
N TYR A 145 15.86 -24.72 -2.49
CA TYR A 145 16.56 -23.44 -2.38
C TYR A 145 17.39 -23.11 -3.63
N PHE A 146 17.74 -24.13 -4.42
CA PHE A 146 18.38 -23.96 -5.74
C PHE A 146 17.37 -23.52 -6.82
N THR A 147 16.07 -23.67 -6.59
CA THR A 147 15.07 -23.25 -7.58
C THR A 147 15.02 -21.74 -7.72
N LYS A 148 15.02 -21.25 -8.97
CA LYS A 148 14.85 -19.83 -9.25
C LYS A 148 13.54 -19.27 -8.70
N GLN A 149 12.48 -20.08 -8.73
CA GLN A 149 11.18 -19.71 -8.15
C GLN A 149 11.28 -19.36 -6.66
N TRP A 150 12.01 -20.16 -5.87
CA TRP A 150 12.21 -19.87 -4.45
C TRP A 150 13.01 -18.58 -4.26
N GLN A 151 14.08 -18.38 -5.03
CA GLN A 151 14.92 -17.17 -4.97
C GLN A 151 14.12 -15.90 -5.31
N ASP A 152 13.36 -15.94 -6.41
CA ASP A 152 12.52 -14.82 -6.84
C ASP A 152 11.42 -14.52 -5.78
N THR A 153 10.83 -15.57 -5.19
CA THR A 153 9.84 -15.42 -4.13
C THR A 153 10.44 -14.77 -2.88
N LEU A 154 11.62 -15.21 -2.45
CA LEU A 154 12.34 -14.61 -1.32
C LEU A 154 12.60 -13.12 -1.55
N LEU A 155 13.16 -12.77 -2.71
CA LEU A 155 13.48 -11.38 -3.03
C LEU A 155 12.23 -10.51 -3.12
N LEU A 156 11.14 -11.03 -3.68
CA LEU A 156 9.85 -10.33 -3.72
C LEU A 156 9.27 -10.14 -2.32
N SER A 157 9.31 -11.16 -1.47
CA SER A 157 8.87 -11.07 -0.07
C SER A 157 9.69 -10.04 0.71
N LEU A 158 11.01 -10.06 0.58
CA LEU A 158 11.90 -9.09 1.22
C LEU A 158 11.60 -7.67 0.72
N ARG A 159 11.43 -7.49 -0.59
CA ARG A 159 11.08 -6.22 -1.20
C ARG A 159 9.76 -5.67 -0.67
N ASN A 160 8.72 -6.51 -0.65
CA ASN A 160 7.39 -6.12 -0.18
C ASN A 160 7.43 -5.78 1.30
N PHE A 161 8.09 -6.62 2.12
CA PHE A 161 8.26 -6.37 3.54
C PHE A 161 8.94 -5.03 3.80
N LEU A 162 10.09 -4.77 3.17
CA LEU A 162 10.80 -3.51 3.32
C LEU A 162 9.95 -2.33 2.86
N THR A 163 9.26 -2.46 1.72
CA THR A 163 8.36 -1.41 1.21
C THR A 163 7.29 -1.06 2.23
N THR A 164 6.62 -2.05 2.81
CA THR A 164 5.60 -1.85 3.84
C THR A 164 6.20 -1.25 5.10
N VAL A 165 7.33 -1.76 5.59
CA VAL A 165 8.03 -1.21 6.76
C VAL A 165 8.34 0.27 6.56
N TYR A 166 8.91 0.65 5.41
CA TYR A 166 9.19 2.06 5.10
C TYR A 166 7.95 2.93 5.02
N GLN A 167 6.83 2.39 4.55
CA GLN A 167 5.56 3.13 4.52
C GLN A 167 4.96 3.32 5.91
N CYS A 168 5.21 2.40 6.83
CA CYS A 168 4.72 2.46 8.21
C CYS A 168 5.63 3.25 9.15
N LEU A 169 6.83 3.63 8.72
CA LEU A 169 7.69 4.49 9.55
C LEU A 169 7.02 5.85 9.75
N PRO A 170 7.04 6.38 10.99
CA PRO A 170 6.47 7.69 11.26
C PRO A 170 7.19 8.73 10.41
N GLN A 171 6.43 9.43 9.56
CA GLN A 171 6.96 10.53 8.76
C GLN A 171 7.42 11.66 9.69
N PRO A 172 8.50 12.39 9.33
CA PRO A 172 8.93 13.56 10.08
C PRO A 172 7.77 14.53 10.32
N THR A 173 7.70 15.13 11.50
CA THR A 173 6.58 16.01 11.89
C THR A 173 6.33 17.16 10.92
N PHE A 174 7.37 17.65 10.23
CA PHE A 174 7.25 18.66 9.17
C PHE A 174 6.36 18.21 8.01
N VAL A 175 6.43 16.93 7.62
CA VAL A 175 5.62 16.35 6.54
C VAL A 175 4.16 16.30 6.94
N ARG A 176 3.92 15.91 8.20
CA ARG A 176 2.59 15.90 8.79
C ARG A 176 2.00 17.31 8.88
N ALA A 177 2.78 18.30 9.31
CA ALA A 177 2.30 19.67 9.46
C ALA A 177 1.84 20.27 8.10
N GLU A 178 2.56 19.99 7.02
CA GLU A 178 2.16 20.42 5.68
C GLU A 178 0.91 19.68 5.17
N GLN A 179 0.85 18.35 5.34
CA GLN A 179 -0.33 17.56 4.98
C GLN A 179 -1.56 17.98 5.78
N GLU A 180 -1.40 18.24 7.08
CA GLU A 180 -2.42 18.76 7.97
C GLU A 180 -2.85 20.17 7.56
N ALA A 181 -1.93 21.05 7.14
CA ALA A 181 -2.26 22.38 6.62
C ALA A 181 -3.06 22.33 5.30
N ALA A 182 -2.64 21.49 4.34
CA ALA A 182 -3.35 21.29 3.08
C ALA A 182 -4.73 20.66 3.29
N TYR A 183 -4.84 19.73 4.25
CA TYR A 183 -6.11 19.13 4.65
C TYR A 183 -7.04 20.16 5.33
N MET A 184 -6.50 20.98 6.23
CA MET A 184 -7.24 22.09 6.85
C MET A 184 -7.74 23.10 5.82
N GLN A 185 -6.93 23.43 4.80
CA GLN A 185 -7.33 24.35 3.74
C GLN A 185 -8.48 23.77 2.91
N ARG A 186 -8.42 22.48 2.53
CA ARG A 186 -9.54 21.81 1.83
C ARG A 186 -10.81 21.82 2.67
N LEU A 187 -10.70 21.51 3.96
CA LEU A 187 -11.84 21.57 4.88
C LEU A 187 -12.41 22.99 4.98
N GLN A 188 -11.57 24.03 4.98
CA GLN A 188 -12.01 25.43 4.98
C GLN A 188 -12.71 25.83 3.68
N ASP A 189 -12.24 25.37 2.53
CA ASP A 189 -12.86 25.59 1.21
C ASP A 189 -14.23 24.89 1.12
N ASP A 190 -14.32 23.65 1.62
CA ASP A 190 -15.60 22.94 1.67
C ASP A 190 -16.56 23.60 2.65
N ASN A 191 -16.08 24.09 3.80
CA ASN A 191 -16.91 24.82 4.76
C ASN A 191 -17.45 26.13 4.17
N THR A 192 -16.62 26.89 3.44
CA THR A 192 -17.06 28.12 2.77
C THR A 192 -18.05 27.82 1.65
N ARG A 193 -17.85 26.77 0.86
CA ARG A 193 -18.82 26.32 -0.15
C ARG A 193 -20.16 25.91 0.45
N LEU A 194 -20.14 25.16 1.55
CA LEU A 194 -21.36 24.75 2.25
C LEU A 194 -22.09 25.95 2.86
N ARG A 195 -21.36 26.89 3.47
CA ARG A 195 -21.93 28.15 3.97
C ARG A 195 -22.57 28.99 2.86
N ALA A 196 -21.92 29.09 1.69
CA ALA A 196 -22.47 29.79 0.54
C ALA A 196 -23.76 29.14 0.03
N ARG A 197 -23.81 27.80 -0.07
CA ARG A 197 -25.03 27.08 -0.43
C ARG A 197 -26.15 27.27 0.59
N LEU A 198 -25.84 27.24 1.90
CA LEU A 198 -26.83 27.48 2.95
C LEU A 198 -27.43 28.89 2.85
N LEU A 199 -26.60 29.91 2.63
CA LEU A 199 -27.05 31.28 2.41
C LEU A 199 -27.97 31.40 1.19
N GLN A 200 -27.61 30.75 0.07
CA GLN A 200 -28.42 30.76 -1.14
C GLN A 200 -29.80 30.11 -0.90
N LEU A 201 -29.84 28.93 -0.26
CA LEU A 201 -31.09 28.23 0.06
C LEU A 201 -31.96 29.04 1.04
N GLN A 202 -31.34 29.72 2.00
CA GLN A 202 -32.06 30.59 2.94
C GLN A 202 -32.67 31.80 2.22
N GLN A 203 -31.94 32.40 1.27
CA GLN A 203 -32.43 33.51 0.46
C GLN A 203 -33.57 33.07 -0.48
N GLU A 204 -33.48 31.88 -1.07
CA GLU A 204 -34.56 31.29 -1.87
C GLU A 204 -35.81 31.03 -1.02
N GLN A 205 -35.69 30.48 0.19
CA GLN A 205 -36.82 30.32 1.11
C GLN A 205 -37.47 31.65 1.49
N GLN A 206 -36.66 32.70 1.69
CA GLN A 206 -37.16 34.00 2.09
C GLN A 206 -37.86 34.73 0.94
N GLN A 207 -37.40 34.54 -0.30
CA GLN A 207 -38.10 34.99 -1.51
C GLN A 207 -39.43 34.25 -1.69
N LEU A 208 -39.47 32.92 -1.48
CA LEU A 208 -40.70 32.14 -1.49
C LEU A 208 -41.70 32.56 -0.40
N ALA A 209 -41.21 32.90 0.80
CA ALA A 209 -42.02 33.42 1.91
C ALA A 209 -42.55 34.85 1.64
N ASN A 210 -41.76 35.71 1.01
CA ASN A 210 -42.19 37.06 0.62
C ASN A 210 -43.16 37.06 -0.58
N ALA A 211 -42.97 36.16 -1.54
CA ALA A 211 -43.90 35.99 -2.68
C ALA A 211 -45.27 35.47 -2.23
N SER A 212 -45.32 34.63 -1.18
CA SER A 212 -46.56 34.11 -0.61
C SER A 212 -47.27 35.09 0.34
N SER A 213 -46.61 36.13 0.83
CA SER A 213 -47.23 37.19 1.65
C SER A 213 -47.83 38.34 0.83
N SER A 214 -47.41 38.53 -0.43
CA SER A 214 -48.03 39.50 -1.35
C SER A 214 -49.32 39.03 -2.03
N GLN A 215 -49.78 37.79 -1.79
CA GLN A 215 -51.03 37.27 -2.36
C GLN A 215 -52.23 37.23 -1.39
N ASN A 216 -52.08 37.65 -0.13
CA ASN A 216 -53.16 37.60 0.87
C ASN A 216 -53.64 38.99 1.34
N LEU A 217 -54.08 39.83 0.40
CA LEU A 217 -54.96 40.97 0.67
C LEU A 217 -56.27 40.81 -0.11
N SER A 218 -56.99 39.71 0.09
CA SER A 218 -58.46 39.71 -0.02
C SER A 218 -59.08 38.56 0.78
N GLY A 219 -59.97 38.93 1.71
CA GLY A 219 -61.10 38.08 2.13
C GLY A 219 -60.90 37.17 3.36
N GLY A 220 -61.61 37.53 4.43
CA GLY A 220 -62.48 36.58 5.12
C GLY A 220 -62.00 35.97 6.43
N GLU A 221 -62.76 36.26 7.49
CA GLU A 221 -62.73 35.63 8.82
C GLU A 221 -62.78 34.10 8.78
N GLY A 222 -62.17 33.43 9.77
CA GLY A 222 -62.38 32.00 9.99
C GLY A 222 -61.29 31.30 10.77
N SER A 223 -61.39 31.34 12.10
CA SER A 223 -60.56 30.58 13.05
C SER A 223 -60.58 29.08 12.76
N THR A 224 -59.43 28.42 12.55
CA THR A 224 -59.15 27.10 13.17
C THR A 224 -57.66 26.73 13.19
N ARG A 225 -57.09 26.71 14.41
CA ARG A 225 -56.02 25.84 14.95
C ARG A 225 -55.02 25.21 13.96
N ARG A 226 -53.73 25.61 14.04
CA ARG A 226 -52.63 24.64 14.05
C ARG A 226 -51.59 24.95 15.15
N ARG A 227 -51.50 23.95 16.02
CA ARG A 227 -50.72 23.74 17.23
C ARG A 227 -49.23 24.11 17.07
N THR A 228 -48.78 25.06 17.88
CA THR A 228 -47.38 25.25 18.28
C THR A 228 -46.91 24.05 19.09
N THR A 229 -45.87 23.35 18.63
CA THR A 229 -45.01 22.55 19.51
C THR A 229 -43.58 22.99 19.28
N CYS A 230 -43.07 23.80 20.21
CA CYS A 230 -41.63 23.94 20.43
C CYS A 230 -41.01 22.55 20.56
N ARG A 231 -39.96 22.27 19.79
CA ARG A 231 -38.99 21.23 20.15
C ARG A 231 -37.58 21.75 19.93
N HIS A 232 -36.98 22.07 21.07
CA HIS A 232 -35.58 22.21 21.43
C HIS A 232 -34.54 22.45 20.31
N GLN A 233 -33.99 23.65 20.35
CA GLN A 233 -32.67 24.00 19.86
C GLN A 233 -31.64 23.06 20.51
N GLN A 234 -31.02 22.17 19.72
CA GLN A 234 -29.85 21.43 20.18
C GLN A 234 -28.62 22.32 19.97
N SER A 235 -28.01 22.71 21.10
CA SER A 235 -26.70 23.37 21.13
C SER A 235 -25.64 22.45 20.51
N LEU A 236 -24.69 23.03 19.78
CA LEU A 236 -23.54 22.36 19.14
C LEU A 236 -22.56 21.69 20.13
N SER A 237 -22.90 21.63 21.41
CA SER A 237 -22.05 21.13 22.51
C SER A 237 -22.17 19.62 22.75
N ASP A 238 -23.18 18.94 22.19
CA ASP A 238 -23.48 17.52 22.50
C ASP A 238 -22.92 16.52 21.46
N ILE A 239 -21.98 16.93 20.62
CA ILE A 239 -21.29 16.00 19.72
C ILE A 239 -20.13 15.36 20.50
N LEU A 240 -20.42 14.23 21.14
CA LEU A 240 -19.35 13.31 21.58
C LEU A 240 -18.53 12.89 20.34
N PRO A 241 -17.19 12.77 20.45
CA PRO A 241 -16.37 12.32 19.33
C PRO A 241 -16.87 10.95 18.86
N PHE A 242 -17.07 10.82 17.55
CA PHE A 242 -17.36 9.54 16.93
C PHE A 242 -16.22 8.56 17.27
N ASP A 243 -16.51 7.57 18.12
CA ASP A 243 -15.67 6.40 18.29
C ASP A 243 -15.84 5.53 17.04
N ILE A 244 -15.04 5.81 16.02
CA ILE A 244 -14.99 5.00 14.80
C ILE A 244 -14.18 3.77 15.17
N SER A 245 -14.86 2.71 15.61
CA SER A 245 -14.26 1.38 15.70
C SER A 245 -13.58 1.05 14.36
N PRO A 246 -12.30 0.63 14.37
CA PRO A 246 -11.56 0.38 13.15
C PRO A 246 -12.24 -0.72 12.31
N PRO A 247 -12.24 -0.63 10.97
CA PRO A 247 -12.97 -1.57 10.12
C PRO A 247 -12.42 -2.99 10.30
N GLY A 248 -13.23 -3.89 10.84
CA GLY A 248 -12.86 -5.28 11.13
C GLY A 248 -12.62 -6.18 9.91
N HIS A 249 -12.58 -5.63 8.69
CA HIS A 249 -12.58 -6.42 7.45
C HIS A 249 -11.22 -6.49 6.73
N ILE A 250 -10.16 -5.89 7.29
CA ILE A 250 -8.79 -5.95 6.73
C ILE A 250 -7.99 -7.11 7.36
N VAL A 251 -8.40 -7.57 8.55
CA VAL A 251 -7.73 -8.63 9.30
C VAL A 251 -7.93 -10.00 8.64
N ASP A 252 -9.08 -10.21 7.99
CA ASP A 252 -9.41 -11.50 7.37
C ASP A 252 -8.61 -11.78 6.09
N ASP A 253 -8.31 -10.75 5.29
CA ASP A 253 -7.57 -10.91 4.03
C ASP A 253 -6.13 -11.42 4.26
N PHE A 254 -5.51 -11.07 5.39
CA PHE A 254 -4.18 -11.57 5.75
C PHE A 254 -4.20 -12.96 6.40
N CYS A 255 -5.27 -13.31 7.12
CA CYS A 255 -5.42 -14.63 7.73
C CYS A 255 -5.74 -15.72 6.70
N ILE A 256 -6.49 -15.39 5.65
CA ILE A 256 -6.78 -16.32 4.55
C ILE A 256 -5.48 -16.71 3.81
N ILE A 257 -4.57 -15.76 3.59
CA ILE A 257 -3.29 -16.00 2.91
C ILE A 257 -2.35 -16.90 3.73
N ALA A 258 -2.38 -16.79 5.07
CA ALA A 258 -1.52 -17.61 5.94
C ALA A 258 -1.98 -19.08 6.06
N SER A 259 -3.27 -19.35 5.86
CA SER A 259 -3.82 -20.72 5.92
C SER A 259 -3.73 -21.47 4.58
N GLU A 260 -3.68 -20.77 3.45
CA GLU A 260 -3.59 -21.39 2.11
C GLU A 260 -2.21 -22.01 1.80
N ALA A 261 -1.16 -21.65 2.55
CA ALA A 261 0.16 -22.28 2.41
C ALA A 261 0.18 -23.77 2.81
N ASN A 262 -0.88 -24.28 3.45
CA ASN A 262 -0.96 -25.67 3.92
C ASN A 262 -1.96 -26.55 3.14
N ILE A 263 -2.60 -26.04 2.08
CA ILE A 263 -3.59 -26.80 1.27
C ILE A 263 -3.32 -26.59 -0.24
N VAL A 264 -2.07 -26.81 -0.67
CA VAL A 264 -1.64 -26.67 -2.08
C VAL A 264 -2.23 -27.76 -3.00
N GLY A 265 -2.98 -28.73 -2.47
CA GLY A 265 -3.54 -29.83 -3.26
C GLY A 265 -4.87 -29.55 -3.99
N GLN A 266 -5.68 -28.56 -3.58
CA GLN A 266 -7.04 -28.37 -4.12
C GLN A 266 -7.36 -26.96 -4.66
N ALA A 267 -6.46 -25.98 -4.50
CA ALA A 267 -6.72 -24.58 -4.88
C ALA A 267 -6.69 -24.30 -6.39
N SER A 268 -6.09 -25.18 -7.20
CA SER A 268 -5.94 -24.97 -8.65
C SER A 268 -7.27 -24.98 -9.42
N GLU A 269 -8.33 -25.64 -8.92
CA GLU A 269 -9.64 -25.67 -9.59
C GLU A 269 -10.57 -24.52 -9.18
N GLY A 270 -10.42 -23.99 -7.95
CA GLY A 270 -11.27 -22.91 -7.42
C GLY A 270 -11.01 -21.56 -8.10
N GLN A 271 -9.73 -21.22 -8.28
CA GLN A 271 -9.33 -19.95 -8.90
C GLN A 271 -9.77 -19.86 -10.36
N ALA A 272 -9.81 -20.98 -11.09
CA ALA A 272 -10.28 -21.04 -12.47
C ALA A 272 -11.80 -20.83 -12.63
N ARG A 273 -12.61 -21.11 -11.58
CA ARG A 273 -14.07 -20.86 -11.61
C ARG A 273 -14.42 -19.42 -11.23
N GLY A 274 -13.69 -18.82 -10.28
CA GLY A 274 -13.86 -17.42 -9.88
C GLY A 274 -13.57 -16.44 -11.02
N LEU A 275 -12.47 -16.67 -11.77
CA LEU A 275 -12.13 -15.86 -12.94
C LEU A 275 -13.17 -15.97 -14.07
N LYS A 276 -13.75 -17.16 -14.30
CA LYS A 276 -14.79 -17.36 -15.32
C LYS A 276 -16.12 -16.68 -14.97
N LEU A 277 -16.47 -16.59 -13.68
CA LEU A 277 -17.66 -15.87 -13.21
C LEU A 277 -17.46 -14.34 -13.26
N LEU A 278 -16.25 -13.86 -12.96
CA LEU A 278 -15.91 -12.43 -13.05
C LEU A 278 -15.97 -11.92 -14.49
N ILE A 279 -15.44 -12.70 -15.44
CA ILE A 279 -15.46 -12.37 -16.87
C ILE A 279 -16.91 -12.37 -17.42
N ARG A 280 -17.81 -13.20 -16.89
CA ARG A 280 -19.23 -13.21 -17.29
C ARG A 280 -20.00 -11.98 -16.80
N ASN A 281 -19.62 -11.41 -15.65
CA ASN A 281 -20.32 -10.25 -15.06
C ASN A 281 -19.89 -8.88 -15.61
N ILE A 282 -18.71 -8.79 -16.24
CA ILE A 282 -18.21 -7.52 -16.81
C ILE A 282 -18.78 -7.28 -18.22
N GLY A 283 -19.42 -8.28 -18.84
CA GLY A 283 -20.02 -8.20 -20.18
C GLY A 283 -21.49 -7.77 -20.25
N SER A 284 -22.18 -7.53 -19.12
CA SER A 284 -23.58 -7.09 -19.12
C SER A 284 -23.72 -5.71 -18.48
N GLY A 285 -23.31 -4.68 -19.21
CA GLY A 285 -23.59 -3.29 -18.86
C GLY A 285 -25.03 -2.92 -19.20
N SER A 286 -25.82 -2.58 -18.18
CA SER A 286 -26.92 -1.62 -18.31
C SER A 286 -26.88 -0.65 -17.14
N SER A 287 -26.41 0.57 -17.42
CA SER A 287 -26.53 1.72 -16.51
C SER A 287 -28.00 2.16 -16.40
N PRO A 288 -28.45 2.68 -15.25
CA PRO A 288 -29.77 3.30 -15.15
C PRO A 288 -29.70 4.75 -15.63
N VAL A 289 -30.52 5.13 -16.60
CA VAL A 289 -30.81 6.53 -16.97
C VAL A 289 -32.30 6.78 -16.78
N LEU A 290 -32.60 7.83 -16.01
CA LEU A 290 -33.93 8.30 -15.66
C LEU A 290 -34.69 8.91 -16.87
N SER A 291 -36.00 8.66 -16.84
CA SER A 291 -37.04 8.89 -17.84
C SER A 291 -37.15 10.31 -18.43
N ARG A 292 -37.51 10.38 -19.72
CA ARG A 292 -38.43 11.41 -20.23
C ARG A 292 -39.29 10.88 -21.38
N LYS A 293 -40.58 11.15 -21.24
CA LYS A 293 -41.75 10.80 -22.07
C LYS A 293 -41.86 11.76 -23.26
N ASP A 294 -42.12 11.27 -24.49
CA ASP A 294 -43.38 11.50 -25.21
C ASP A 294 -43.47 10.75 -26.57
N ASN A 295 -44.63 10.11 -26.73
CA ASN A 295 -45.51 9.93 -27.89
C ASN A 295 -45.00 9.96 -29.36
N GLY A 296 -45.46 8.97 -30.14
CA GLY A 296 -45.88 9.19 -31.54
C GLY A 296 -45.32 8.27 -32.62
N GLY A 297 -46.14 7.31 -33.08
CA GLY A 297 -46.50 7.17 -34.50
C GLY A 297 -45.54 6.54 -35.52
N ASP A 298 -45.95 5.36 -36.00
CA ASP A 298 -46.11 4.99 -37.42
C ASP A 298 -44.95 4.32 -38.22
N LYS A 299 -45.33 3.18 -38.82
CA LYS A 299 -45.00 2.60 -40.14
C LYS A 299 -43.58 2.13 -40.56
N SER A 300 -43.59 0.85 -40.97
CA SER A 300 -43.27 0.34 -42.32
C SER A 300 -41.82 0.04 -42.73
N SER A 301 -41.60 -1.26 -42.99
CA SER A 301 -40.95 -1.93 -44.13
C SER A 301 -39.58 -1.49 -44.67
N GLY A 302 -38.73 -2.48 -45.01
CA GLY A 302 -37.57 -2.26 -45.88
C GLY A 302 -36.50 -3.35 -45.85
N LYS A 303 -36.59 -4.29 -46.78
CA LYS A 303 -35.52 -5.18 -47.29
C LYS A 303 -34.18 -4.44 -47.49
N HIS A 304 -33.04 -5.12 -47.34
CA HIS A 304 -32.09 -5.35 -48.45
C HIS A 304 -30.96 -6.34 -48.08
N ARG A 305 -30.71 -7.29 -48.99
CA ARG A 305 -29.58 -8.23 -49.07
C ARG A 305 -28.43 -7.60 -49.87
N SER A 306 -27.23 -8.19 -49.72
CA SER A 306 -26.11 -8.42 -50.69
C SER A 306 -24.78 -7.93 -50.12
N GLY A 307 -23.62 -8.58 -50.26
CA GLY A 307 -23.14 -9.79 -50.94
C GLY A 307 -21.65 -9.97 -50.53
N SER A 308 -21.19 -11.18 -50.20
CA SER A 308 -20.30 -12.03 -51.01
C SER A 308 -19.14 -11.33 -51.72
N VAL A 309 -17.88 -11.64 -51.34
CA VAL A 309 -16.74 -12.22 -52.10
C VAL A 309 -15.65 -12.50 -51.00
N GLY A 310 -14.99 -13.63 -50.77
CA GLY A 310 -14.51 -14.70 -51.64
C GLY A 310 -13.00 -14.54 -51.85
N ARG A 311 -12.15 -15.35 -51.20
CA ARG A 311 -10.95 -16.02 -51.77
C ARG A 311 -9.98 -16.50 -50.68
N SER A 312 -9.81 -17.81 -50.70
CA SER A 312 -8.78 -18.61 -50.05
C SER A 312 -7.72 -18.98 -51.09
N TRP A 313 -6.55 -19.39 -50.56
CA TRP A 313 -5.49 -20.22 -51.12
C TRP A 313 -4.13 -19.54 -51.41
N ILE A 314 -3.16 -20.05 -50.66
CA ILE A 314 -1.68 -19.93 -50.69
C ILE A 314 -1.12 -18.72 -49.94
#